data_AF-A0A101JT21-F1
#
_entry.id   AF-A0A101JT21-F1
#
_cell.length_a   1.000
_cell.length_b   1.000
_cell.length_c   1.000
_cell.angle_alpha   90.00
_cell.angle_beta   90.00
_cell.angle_gamma   90.00
#
_symmetry.space_group_name_H-M   'P 1'
#
loop_
_entity.id
_entity.type
_entity.pdbx_description
1 polymer ?
#
loop_
_entity_poly.entity_id
_entity_poly.type
_entity_poly.pdbx_seq_one_letter_code
_entity_poly.pdbx_strand_id
1 'polypeptide(L)'
;MSVHGFPPPSAVAAHRVTVRLTPTRPGRRPPVVDRHLRVTLPAPPPWPLLADVLVAPGPGASAADDLAAAHPGAAVVAVHQETESCWLRLGPYGHAPARLILNSRHMSLCPWPTWASLAHAWLSASLAPAEWEDMTVRMLETATGMR
;
A
#
# COMPACT_ATOMS: atom_id res chain seq x y z
N MET A 1 2.46 35.80 24.57
CA MET A 1 3.19 34.55 24.23
C MET A 1 2.34 33.79 23.24
N SER A 2 2.67 33.88 21.95
CA SER A 2 1.94 33.21 20.88
C SER A 2 2.58 31.85 20.64
N VAL A 3 1.87 30.77 20.97
CA VAL A 3 2.26 29.43 20.54
C VAL A 3 2.01 29.35 19.04
N HIS A 4 3.10 29.14 18.29
CA HIS A 4 3.07 28.85 16.87
C HIS A 4 2.19 27.61 16.64
N GLY A 5 1.05 27.83 15.99
CA GLY A 5 0.18 26.75 15.53
C GLY A 5 0.98 25.87 14.58
N PHE A 6 1.07 24.58 14.89
CA PHE A 6 1.38 23.59 13.87
C PHE A 6 0.36 23.75 12.74
N PRO A 7 0.78 23.82 11.47
CA PRO A 7 -0.18 23.76 10.38
C PRO A 7 -1.01 22.46 10.56
N PRO A 8 -2.35 22.49 10.45
CA PRO A 8 -3.10 21.26 10.48
C PRO A 8 -2.56 20.36 9.36
N PRO A 9 -2.26 19.07 9.59
CA PRO A 9 -1.90 18.18 8.49
C PRO A 9 -3.15 17.97 7.64
N SER A 10 -3.47 18.90 6.74
CA SER A 10 -4.34 18.65 5.60
C SER A 10 -3.54 17.92 4.53
N ALA A 11 -2.83 16.85 4.92
CA ALA A 11 -2.39 15.85 3.98
C ALA A 11 -3.58 14.90 3.85
N VAL A 12 -4.18 14.86 2.67
CA VAL A 12 -5.30 13.96 2.42
C VAL A 12 -4.81 12.55 2.71
N ALA A 13 -5.37 11.92 3.74
CA ALA A 13 -4.95 10.62 4.18
C ALA A 13 -5.41 9.50 3.23
N ALA A 14 -6.45 9.73 2.42
CA ALA A 14 -7.06 8.76 1.52
C ALA A 14 -6.85 9.12 0.04
N HIS A 15 -6.40 8.14 -0.75
CA HIS A 15 -6.10 8.30 -2.16
C HIS A 15 -6.72 7.18 -2.98
N ARG A 16 -7.40 7.55 -4.06
CA ARG A 16 -7.71 6.59 -5.12
C ARG A 16 -6.45 6.40 -5.96
N VAL A 17 -5.94 5.18 -6.00
CA VAL A 17 -4.72 4.82 -6.71
C VAL A 17 -5.09 3.95 -7.90
N THR A 18 -4.47 4.22 -9.06
CA THR A 18 -4.53 3.32 -10.22
C THR A 18 -3.14 2.79 -10.54
N VAL A 19 -2.97 1.47 -10.50
CA VAL A 19 -1.74 0.77 -10.88
C VAL A 19 -1.99 0.00 -12.17
N ARG A 20 -1.05 0.10 -13.13
CA ARG A 20 -1.08 -0.69 -14.35
C ARG A 20 0.13 -1.60 -14.42
N LEU A 21 -0.14 -2.91 -14.48
CA LEU A 21 0.84 -3.95 -14.72
C LEU A 21 0.81 -4.32 -16.20
N THR A 22 1.95 -4.21 -16.87
CA THR A 22 2.06 -4.49 -18.31
C THR A 22 3.11 -5.56 -18.55
N PRO A 23 2.77 -6.68 -19.23
CA PRO A 23 3.76 -7.70 -19.57
C PRO A 23 4.91 -7.11 -20.40
N THR A 24 6.14 -7.50 -20.07
CA THR A 24 7.36 -7.16 -20.80
C THR A 24 7.37 -7.82 -22.18
N ARG A 25 6.78 -9.02 -22.29
CA ARG A 25 6.63 -9.75 -23.55
C ARG A 25 5.24 -9.51 -24.17
N PRO A 26 5.15 -8.93 -25.38
CA PRO A 26 3.89 -8.78 -26.10
C PRO A 26 3.19 -10.13 -26.32
N GLY A 27 1.86 -10.16 -26.23
CA GLY A 27 1.03 -11.32 -26.58
C GLY A 27 0.82 -12.38 -25.50
N ARG A 28 1.50 -12.29 -24.34
CA ARG A 28 1.33 -13.27 -23.25
C ARG A 28 0.07 -13.04 -22.41
N ARG A 29 -0.32 -11.77 -22.19
CA ARG A 29 -1.51 -11.36 -21.44
C ARG A 29 -1.89 -9.90 -21.78
N PRO A 30 -3.16 -9.50 -21.68
CA PRO A 30 -3.49 -8.07 -21.62
C PRO A 30 -2.91 -7.41 -20.36
N PRO A 31 -2.66 -6.08 -20.40
CA PRO A 31 -2.32 -5.32 -19.20
C PRO A 31 -3.40 -5.44 -18.12
N VAL A 32 -2.99 -5.53 -16.86
CA VAL A 32 -3.89 -5.49 -15.71
C VAL A 32 -3.93 -4.08 -15.16
N VAL A 33 -5.13 -3.58 -14.87
CA VAL A 33 -5.34 -2.28 -14.22
C VAL A 33 -6.02 -2.55 -12.88
N ASP A 34 -5.35 -2.16 -11.81
CA ASP A 34 -5.84 -2.22 -10.44
C ASP A 34 -6.24 -0.81 -9.98
N ARG A 35 -7.40 -0.69 -9.35
CA ARG A 35 -7.92 0.56 -8.79
C ARG A 35 -8.36 0.32 -7.37
N HIS A 36 -7.78 1.03 -6.43
CA HIS A 36 -7.99 0.79 -5.01
C HIS A 36 -7.90 2.07 -4.19
N LEU A 37 -8.41 2.00 -2.97
CA LEU A 37 -8.30 3.04 -1.96
C LEU A 37 -7.08 2.77 -1.07
N ARG A 38 -6.09 3.65 -1.16
CA ARG A 38 -4.95 3.67 -0.24
C ARG A 38 -5.17 4.72 0.84
N VAL A 39 -5.00 4.33 2.10
CA VAL A 39 -5.09 5.25 3.25
C VAL A 39 -3.81 5.23 4.06
N THR A 40 -3.23 6.40 4.29
CA THR A 40 -2.09 6.60 5.20
C THR A 40 -2.60 7.08 6.55
N LEU A 41 -2.20 6.43 7.64
CA LEU A 41 -2.56 6.84 8.99
C LEU A 41 -1.61 7.91 9.55
N PRO A 42 -2.12 8.81 10.42
CA PRO A 42 -3.51 8.91 10.89
C PRO A 42 -4.47 9.45 9.82
N ALA A 43 -5.69 8.89 9.79
CA ALA A 43 -6.77 9.30 8.89
C ALA A 43 -8.11 9.37 9.64
N PRO A 44 -8.99 10.34 9.35
CA PRO A 44 -10.29 10.40 10.00
C PRO A 44 -11.21 9.26 9.49
N PRO A 45 -12.18 8.80 10.31
CA PRO A 45 -13.26 7.94 9.83
C PRO A 45 -14.02 8.59 8.66
N PRO A 46 -14.57 7.80 7.71
CA PRO A 46 -14.54 6.33 7.68
C PRO A 46 -13.31 5.73 6.99
N TRP A 47 -12.36 6.55 6.54
CA TRP A 47 -11.34 6.14 5.57
C TRP A 47 -10.54 4.89 5.95
N PRO A 48 -10.02 4.73 7.19
CA PRO A 48 -9.29 3.51 7.57
C PRO A 48 -10.09 2.21 7.37
N LEU A 49 -11.41 2.26 7.56
CA LEU A 49 -12.29 1.09 7.46
C LEU A 49 -12.63 0.73 6.01
N LEU A 50 -12.48 1.67 5.09
CA LEU A 50 -12.75 1.49 3.66
C LEU A 50 -11.49 1.21 2.84
N ALA A 51 -10.31 1.27 3.48
CA ALA A 51 -9.04 1.14 2.78
C ALA A 51 -8.86 -0.28 2.25
N ASP A 52 -8.52 -0.41 0.97
CA ASP A 52 -7.98 -1.65 0.40
C ASP A 52 -6.50 -1.81 0.79
N VAL A 53 -5.79 -0.69 0.85
CA VAL A 53 -4.38 -0.60 1.25
C VAL A 53 -4.22 0.40 2.39
N LEU A 54 -3.70 -0.07 3.52
CA LEU A 54 -3.45 0.77 4.68
C LEU A 54 -1.95 0.93 4.90
N VAL A 55 -1.49 2.16 5.16
CA VAL A 55 -0.09 2.47 5.43
C VAL A 55 0.01 3.21 6.75
N ALA A 56 0.87 2.76 7.65
CA ALA A 56 1.05 3.41 8.95
C ALA A 56 2.51 3.34 9.43
N PRO A 57 2.96 4.30 10.24
CA PRO A 57 4.18 4.12 11.01
C PRO A 57 3.98 3.04 12.09
N GLY A 58 5.01 2.26 12.38
CA GLY A 58 5.00 1.30 13.49
C GLY A 58 6.15 0.30 13.46
N PRO A 59 6.37 -0.43 14.57
CA PRO A 59 7.48 -1.36 14.68
C PRO A 59 7.06 -2.80 14.31
N GLY A 60 7.63 -3.32 13.23
CA GLY A 60 7.68 -4.76 13.01
C GLY A 60 6.42 -5.40 12.44
N ALA A 61 6.50 -6.73 12.30
CA ALA A 61 5.44 -7.55 11.74
C ALA A 61 4.19 -7.63 12.63
N SER A 62 4.36 -7.68 13.97
CA SER A 62 3.22 -7.73 14.91
C SER A 62 2.32 -6.51 14.75
N ALA A 63 2.91 -5.31 14.62
CA ALA A 63 2.14 -4.09 14.39
C ALA A 63 1.35 -4.15 13.07
N ALA A 64 1.89 -4.78 12.02
CA ALA A 64 1.15 -4.99 10.78
C ALA A 64 -0.02 -5.97 10.94
N ASP A 65 0.14 -7.02 11.74
CA ASP A 65 -0.95 -7.96 12.03
C ASP A 65 -2.05 -7.33 12.90
N ASP A 66 -1.67 -6.63 13.97
CA ASP A 66 -2.60 -5.95 14.87
C ASP A 66 -3.42 -4.89 14.11
N LEU A 67 -2.74 -4.11 13.28
CA LEU A 67 -3.38 -3.09 12.47
C LEU A 67 -4.34 -3.70 11.44
N ALA A 68 -3.99 -4.85 10.87
CA ALA A 68 -4.87 -5.54 9.94
C ALA A 68 -6.03 -6.28 10.63
N ALA A 69 -5.87 -6.67 11.90
CA ALA A 69 -6.98 -7.16 12.73
C ALA A 69 -7.99 -6.03 13.02
N ALA A 70 -7.50 -4.81 13.25
CA ALA A 70 -8.35 -3.63 13.45
C ALA A 70 -9.04 -3.15 12.16
N HIS A 71 -8.50 -3.48 10.99
CA HIS A 71 -8.99 -3.05 9.68
C HIS A 71 -9.18 -4.25 8.73
N PRO A 72 -10.20 -5.09 8.97
CA PRO A 72 -10.40 -6.33 8.21
C PRO A 72 -10.70 -6.14 6.72
N GLY A 73 -11.07 -4.93 6.30
CA GLY A 73 -11.26 -4.57 4.89
C GLY A 73 -9.96 -4.38 4.09
N ALA A 74 -8.82 -4.15 4.76
CA ALA A 74 -7.55 -3.93 4.09
C ALA A 74 -6.93 -5.25 3.62
N ALA A 75 -6.77 -5.39 2.31
CA ALA A 75 -6.09 -6.52 1.70
C ALA A 75 -4.56 -6.41 1.80
N VAL A 76 -4.03 -5.19 1.93
CA VAL A 76 -2.62 -4.93 2.22
C VAL A 76 -2.48 -3.97 3.39
N VAL A 77 -1.67 -4.34 4.37
CA VAL A 77 -1.27 -3.45 5.46
C VAL A 77 0.24 -3.31 5.45
N ALA A 78 0.70 -2.07 5.29
CA ALA A 78 2.10 -1.70 5.30
C ALA A 78 2.42 -0.91 6.58
N VAL A 79 3.23 -1.48 7.45
CA VAL A 79 3.75 -0.81 8.63
C VAL A 79 5.23 -0.53 8.44
N HIS A 80 5.66 0.71 8.68
CA HIS A 80 7.04 1.10 8.44
C HIS A 80 7.69 1.79 9.64
N GLN A 81 8.99 1.55 9.78
CA GLN A 81 9.84 2.28 10.70
C GLN A 81 10.68 3.26 9.87
N GLU A 82 10.22 4.50 9.81
CA GLU A 82 10.85 5.59 9.07
C GLU A 82 11.29 5.15 7.65
N THR A 83 12.59 5.22 7.35
CA THR A 83 13.19 4.84 6.06
C THR A 83 13.94 3.50 6.10
N GLU A 84 13.93 2.79 7.24
CA GLU A 84 14.77 1.60 7.41
C GLU A 84 14.11 0.36 6.83
N SER A 85 12.86 0.14 7.21
CA SER A 85 12.13 -1.07 6.86
C SER A 85 10.63 -0.85 6.81
N CYS A 86 9.98 -1.69 6.00
CA CYS A 86 8.54 -1.75 5.86
C CYS A 86 8.10 -3.20 5.83
N TRP A 87 7.18 -3.55 6.72
CA TRP A 87 6.53 -4.86 6.79
C TRP A 87 5.19 -4.77 6.08
N LEU A 88 5.00 -5.61 5.07
CA LEU A 88 3.74 -5.74 4.36
C LEU A 88 3.09 -7.05 4.78
N ARG A 89 1.87 -6.97 5.29
CA ARG A 89 0.96 -8.09 5.46
C ARG A 89 0.03 -8.13 4.27
N LEU A 90 -0.07 -9.29 3.63
CA LEU A 90 -0.84 -9.53 2.42
C LEU A 90 -1.98 -10.51 2.67
N GLY A 91 -3.16 -10.17 2.17
CA GLY A 91 -4.35 -11.01 2.18
C GLY A 91 -5.35 -10.65 3.29
N PRO A 92 -6.60 -11.09 3.13
CA PRO A 92 -7.66 -10.84 4.10
C PRO A 92 -7.37 -11.50 5.45
N TYR A 93 -7.97 -10.96 6.51
CA TYR A 93 -7.88 -11.53 7.84
C TYR A 93 -8.41 -12.99 7.85
N GLY A 94 -7.67 -13.90 8.48
CA GLY A 94 -8.08 -15.31 8.66
C GLY A 94 -7.48 -16.32 7.69
N HIS A 95 -6.82 -15.88 6.60
CA HIS A 95 -5.94 -16.73 5.81
C HIS A 95 -4.50 -16.58 6.32
N ALA A 96 -3.65 -17.60 6.19
CA ALA A 96 -2.23 -17.50 6.54
C ALA A 96 -1.60 -16.34 5.76
N PRO A 97 -1.36 -15.18 6.40
CA PRO A 97 -1.04 -13.97 5.66
C PRO A 97 0.39 -14.09 5.13
N ALA A 98 0.59 -13.76 3.86
CA ALA A 98 1.95 -13.64 3.34
C ALA A 98 2.56 -12.35 3.91
N ARG A 99 3.83 -12.44 4.33
CA ARG A 99 4.57 -11.29 4.87
C ARG A 99 5.76 -10.99 3.98
N LEU A 100 5.94 -9.71 3.67
CA LEU A 100 7.12 -9.21 2.96
C LEU A 100 7.81 -8.16 3.82
N ILE A 101 9.14 -8.18 3.79
CA ILE A 101 9.96 -7.17 4.45
C ILE A 101 10.73 -6.44 3.36
N LEU A 102 10.48 -5.14 3.26
CA LEU A 102 11.24 -4.22 2.43
C LEU A 102 12.23 -3.47 3.32
N ASN A 103 13.37 -3.11 2.74
CA ASN A 103 14.45 -2.39 3.41
C ASN A 103 14.75 -1.07 2.70
N SER A 104 15.62 -0.25 3.27
CA SER A 104 16.02 1.07 2.75
C SER A 104 16.39 1.10 1.26
N ARG A 105 16.93 0.02 0.67
CA ARG A 105 17.18 -0.07 -0.78
C ARG A 105 15.89 -0.02 -1.61
N HIS A 106 14.80 -0.57 -1.09
CA HIS A 106 13.50 -0.46 -1.74
C HIS A 106 12.92 0.95 -1.60
N MET A 107 13.17 1.63 -0.47
CA MET A 107 12.75 3.02 -0.26
C MET A 107 13.39 3.97 -1.28
N SER A 108 14.65 3.72 -1.65
CA SER A 108 15.36 4.55 -2.61
C SER A 108 14.81 4.42 -4.04
N LEU A 109 14.08 3.34 -4.34
CA LEU A 109 13.37 3.16 -5.61
C LEU A 109 12.03 3.87 -5.60
N CYS A 110 11.24 3.68 -4.54
CA CYS A 110 9.99 4.41 -4.35
C CYS A 110 9.51 4.37 -2.89
N PRO A 111 8.64 5.32 -2.48
CA PRO A 111 8.11 5.38 -1.12
C PRO A 111 7.31 4.13 -0.72
N TRP A 112 7.26 3.81 0.58
CA TRP A 112 6.46 2.69 1.11
C TRP A 112 4.99 2.66 0.66
N PRO A 113 4.25 3.79 0.60
CA PRO A 113 2.89 3.79 0.07
C PRO A 113 2.77 3.30 -1.38
N THR A 114 3.83 3.45 -2.17
CA THR A 114 3.90 2.95 -3.54
C THR A 114 4.09 1.43 -3.53
N TRP A 115 5.06 0.93 -2.77
CA TRP A 115 5.26 -0.52 -2.61
C TRP A 115 4.02 -1.26 -2.09
N ALA A 116 3.30 -0.67 -1.13
CA ALA A 116 2.04 -1.23 -0.63
C ALA A 116 0.97 -1.33 -1.74
N SER A 117 0.88 -0.31 -2.61
CA SER A 117 -0.05 -0.32 -3.76
C SER A 117 0.36 -1.33 -4.83
N LEU A 118 1.66 -1.51 -5.04
CA LEU A 118 2.18 -2.54 -5.95
C LEU A 118 1.82 -3.94 -5.46
N ALA A 119 1.98 -4.18 -4.16
CA ALA A 119 1.62 -5.46 -3.54
C ALA A 119 0.12 -5.77 -3.72
N HIS A 120 -0.75 -4.77 -3.57
CA HIS A 120 -2.18 -4.92 -3.83
C HIS A 120 -2.45 -5.29 -5.29
N ALA A 121 -1.89 -4.54 -6.24
CA ALA A 121 -2.07 -4.82 -7.66
C ALA A 121 -1.60 -6.23 -8.04
N TRP A 122 -0.51 -6.73 -7.43
CA TRP A 122 -0.04 -8.10 -7.66
C TRP A 122 -0.96 -9.16 -7.08
N LEU A 123 -1.48 -8.95 -5.86
CA LEU A 123 -2.51 -9.82 -5.28
C LEU A 123 -3.77 -9.85 -6.15
N SER A 124 -4.30 -8.68 -6.54
CA SER A 124 -5.48 -8.55 -7.39
C SER A 124 -5.29 -9.24 -8.74
N ALA A 125 -4.08 -9.19 -9.30
CA ALA A 125 -3.78 -9.80 -10.59
C ALA A 125 -3.64 -11.33 -10.54
N SER A 126 -3.60 -11.94 -9.33
CA SER A 126 -3.38 -13.37 -9.08
C SER A 126 -2.16 -13.91 -9.83
N LEU A 127 -1.09 -13.12 -9.92
CA LEU A 127 0.13 -13.48 -10.65
C LEU A 127 0.97 -14.45 -9.83
N ALA A 128 1.43 -15.53 -10.47
CA ALA A 128 2.39 -16.43 -9.84
C ALA A 128 3.74 -15.70 -9.65
N PRO A 129 4.54 -16.05 -8.61
CA PRO A 129 5.84 -15.43 -8.38
C PRO A 129 6.79 -15.45 -9.59
N ALA A 130 6.73 -16.50 -10.41
CA ALA A 130 7.54 -16.63 -11.62
C ALA A 130 7.16 -15.62 -12.73
N GLU A 131 5.98 -15.01 -12.66
CA GLU A 131 5.53 -14.04 -13.67
C GLU A 131 5.99 -12.60 -13.36
N TRP A 132 6.64 -12.38 -12.21
CA TRP A 132 7.01 -11.04 -11.73
C TRP A 132 8.13 -10.41 -12.56
N GLU A 133 9.11 -11.20 -12.99
CA GLU A 133 10.25 -10.73 -13.82
C GLU A 133 9.80 -10.29 -15.22
N ASP A 134 8.63 -10.76 -15.65
CA ASP A 134 8.05 -10.48 -16.96
C ASP A 134 7.05 -9.32 -16.93
N MET A 135 7.02 -8.48 -15.87
CA MET A 135 6.08 -7.36 -15.76
C MET A 135 6.79 -6.02 -15.60
N THR A 136 6.37 -5.04 -16.38
CA THR A 136 6.66 -3.62 -16.14
C THR A 136 5.52 -2.99 -15.36
N VAL A 137 5.85 -2.12 -14.41
CA VAL A 137 4.83 -1.46 -13.58
C VAL A 137 4.82 0.04 -13.80
N ARG A 138 3.61 0.60 -13.94
CA ARG A 138 3.38 2.04 -13.96
C ARG A 138 2.29 2.42 -12.97
N MET A 139 2.59 3.36 -12.09
CA MET A 139 1.59 4.05 -11.29
C MET A 139 1.00 5.17 -12.15
N LEU A 140 -0.29 5.11 -12.44
CA LEU A 140 -0.90 6.00 -13.42
C LEU A 140 -1.44 7.26 -12.78
N GLU A 141 -2.16 7.14 -11.67
CA GLU A 141 -2.80 8.29 -11.03
C GLU A 141 -2.92 8.07 -9.53
N THR A 142 -2.61 9.10 -8.75
CA THR A 142 -3.01 9.23 -7.35
C THR A 142 -3.94 10.44 -7.30
N ALA A 143 -5.25 10.23 -7.23
CA ALA A 143 -6.18 11.34 -7.02
C ALA A 143 -5.99 11.82 -5.57
N THR A 144 -5.46 13.03 -5.41
CA THR A 144 -5.29 13.68 -4.11
C THR A 144 -6.63 14.24 -3.66
N GLY A 145 -7.17 13.77 -2.53
CA GLY A 145 -8.28 14.46 -1.87
C GLY A 145 -9.66 13.89 -2.11
N MET A 146 -10.05 12.83 -1.41
CA MET A 146 -11.46 12.68 -1.03
C MET A 146 -11.65 13.40 0.31
N ARG A 147 -12.46 14.47 0.28
CA ARG A 147 -12.83 15.27 1.46
C ARG A 147 -14.00 14.64 2.19
#